data_AF-A0A3M1XU77-F1
#
_entry.id   AF-A0A3M1XU77-F1
#
_cell.length_a   1.000
_cell.length_b   1.000
_cell.length_c   1.000
_cell.angle_alpha   90.00
_cell.angle_beta   90.00
_cell.angle_gamma   90.00
#
_symmetry.space_group_name_H-M   'P 1'
#
loop_
_entity.id
_entity.type
_entity.pdbx_description
1 polymer ?
#
loop_
_entity_poly.entity_id
_entity_poly.type
_entity_poly.pdbx_seq_one_letter_code
_entity_poly.pdbx_strand_id
1 'polypeptide(L)'
;MPHLGAQVVEHVRPDQRGDSVYVYYDLTGCQPGDSFFVSLFVSLNGGASYQGPKEMVAGDVGPGQVGGQDKCIRWAAQQEIGRLSVAEIRFKVEVRQTHSLDPDVLAALTGSFVKVEGGTFVMGDLFGDGLDGDEYLDTITVSTFWLGANEVTWASFSAFCGATGRALPEETGWGTGPHPIVNVSWYDAVAFCNWLSRTTGLTPVYTIEGEVVTADWQANGYRLPTEAEWE
;
A
#
# COMPACT_ATOMS: atom_id res chain seq x y z
N MET A 1 26.95 27.83 3.05
CA MET A 1 25.62 27.87 2.42
C MET A 1 25.28 26.45 2.03
N PRO A 2 24.26 25.78 2.59
CA PRO A 2 23.91 24.44 2.19
C PRO A 2 23.14 24.52 0.86
N HIS A 3 23.65 23.83 -0.15
CA HIS A 3 22.98 23.66 -1.43
C HIS A 3 21.81 22.70 -1.21
N LEU A 4 20.57 23.21 -1.23
CA LEU A 4 19.39 22.36 -1.42
C LEU A 4 19.48 21.76 -2.84
N GLY A 5 20.14 20.61 -2.96
CA GLY A 5 19.95 19.75 -4.12
C GLY A 5 18.54 19.20 -4.02
N ALA A 6 17.58 19.81 -4.73
CA ALA A 6 16.28 19.19 -4.93
C ALA A 6 16.52 17.81 -5.56
N GLN A 7 15.96 16.76 -4.98
CA GLN A 7 16.02 15.43 -5.58
C GLN A 7 15.32 15.48 -6.93
N VAL A 8 15.98 15.01 -7.99
CA VAL A 8 15.44 15.07 -9.34
C VAL A 8 15.30 13.66 -9.88
N VAL A 9 14.09 13.37 -10.35
CA VAL A 9 13.83 12.22 -11.22
C VAL A 9 14.12 12.67 -12.65
N GLU A 10 15.13 12.08 -13.26
CA GLU A 10 15.56 12.43 -14.61
C GLU A 10 15.48 11.22 -15.56
N HIS A 11 15.56 11.50 -16.86
CA HIS A 11 15.62 10.51 -17.94
C HIS A 11 14.53 9.42 -17.91
N VAL A 12 13.30 9.79 -17.53
CA VAL A 12 12.17 8.87 -17.55
C VAL A 12 11.91 8.38 -18.98
N ARG A 13 12.29 7.13 -19.26
CA ARG A 13 12.18 6.52 -20.58
C ARG A 13 11.31 5.25 -20.51
N PRO A 14 10.17 5.22 -21.21
CA PRO A 14 9.37 4.01 -21.31
C PRO A 14 9.85 3.10 -22.45
N ASP A 15 9.79 1.80 -22.21
CA ASP A 15 10.06 0.74 -23.18
C ASP A 15 8.98 -0.34 -23.05
N GLN A 16 8.15 -0.51 -24.08
CA GLN A 16 7.09 -1.52 -24.06
C GLN A 16 7.61 -2.85 -24.62
N ARG A 17 7.48 -3.92 -23.83
CA ARG A 17 7.87 -5.27 -24.23
C ARG A 17 6.71 -6.24 -23.98
N GLY A 18 6.04 -6.63 -25.06
CA GLY A 18 4.83 -7.45 -24.97
C GLY A 18 3.75 -6.75 -24.14
N ASP A 19 3.25 -7.45 -23.12
CA ASP A 19 2.17 -6.99 -22.24
C ASP A 19 2.65 -6.12 -21.05
N SER A 20 3.97 -5.93 -20.90
CA SER A 20 4.57 -5.12 -19.83
C SER A 20 5.24 -3.87 -20.37
N VAL A 21 5.17 -2.78 -19.59
CA VAL A 21 5.90 -1.54 -19.84
C VAL A 21 7.03 -1.43 -18.82
N TYR A 22 8.23 -1.15 -19.29
CA TYR A 22 9.41 -0.91 -18.47
C TYR A 22 9.68 0.59 -18.48
N VAL A 23 9.63 1.23 -17.32
CA VAL A 23 9.92 2.66 -17.16
C VAL A 23 11.25 2.78 -16.44
N TYR A 24 12.26 3.26 -17.15
CA TYR A 24 13.56 3.53 -16.55
C TYR A 24 13.64 4.98 -16.09
N TYR A 25 14.32 5.25 -14.99
CA TYR A 25 14.53 6.59 -14.45
C TYR A 25 15.86 6.66 -13.69
N ASP A 26 16.40 7.87 -13.60
CA ASP A 26 17.54 8.18 -12.76
C ASP A 26 17.06 8.91 -11.51
N LEU A 27 17.57 8.50 -10.35
CA LEU A 27 17.33 9.15 -9.07
C LEU A 27 18.66 9.74 -8.56
N THR A 28 18.82 11.04 -8.74
CA THR A 28 20.06 11.77 -8.42
C THR A 28 19.84 12.80 -7.31
N GLY A 29 20.94 13.30 -6.74
CA GLY A 29 20.88 14.28 -5.64
C GLY A 29 20.62 13.68 -4.25
N CYS A 30 20.71 12.37 -4.10
CA CYS A 30 20.50 11.67 -2.82
C CYS A 30 21.74 11.75 -1.91
N GLN A 31 21.53 11.90 -0.60
CA GLN A 31 22.57 11.77 0.41
C GLN A 31 22.78 10.29 0.79
N PRO A 32 23.96 9.89 1.26
CA PRO A 32 24.17 8.57 1.84
C PRO A 32 23.21 8.32 3.01
N GLY A 33 22.41 7.26 2.94
CA GLY A 33 21.39 6.93 3.94
C GLY A 33 19.98 7.43 3.62
N ASP A 34 19.80 8.20 2.54
CA ASP A 34 18.45 8.51 2.07
C ASP A 34 17.76 7.27 1.50
N SER A 35 16.54 7.05 1.96
CA SER A 35 15.60 6.10 1.39
C SER A 35 14.43 6.86 0.79
N PHE A 36 13.89 6.33 -0.30
CA PHE A 36 12.81 6.94 -1.06
C PHE A 36 11.67 5.96 -1.32
N PHE A 37 10.48 6.54 -1.42
CA PHE A 37 9.29 5.90 -1.95
C PHE A 37 9.10 6.31 -3.41
N VAL A 38 9.09 5.34 -4.30
CA VAL A 38 8.97 5.56 -5.75
C VAL A 38 7.58 5.10 -6.21
N SER A 39 6.83 6.00 -6.85
CA SER A 39 5.50 5.76 -7.41
C SER A 39 5.50 5.98 -8.91
N LEU A 40 4.81 5.11 -9.65
CA LEU A 40 4.59 5.28 -11.08
C LEU A 40 3.18 5.82 -11.36
N PHE A 41 3.09 6.85 -12.20
CA PHE A 41 1.84 7.38 -12.74
C PHE A 41 1.88 7.35 -14.27
N VAL A 42 0.72 7.14 -14.89
CA VAL A 42 0.57 7.14 -16.35
C VAL A 42 -0.41 8.23 -16.78
N SER A 43 -0.12 8.90 -17.88
CA SER A 43 -1.04 9.79 -18.57
C SER A 43 -1.41 9.15 -19.90
N LEU A 44 -2.71 9.09 -20.19
CA LEU A 44 -3.25 8.58 -21.45
C LEU A 44 -3.70 9.70 -22.41
N ASN A 45 -3.50 10.96 -22.03
CA ASN A 45 -3.96 12.16 -22.74
C ASN A 45 -2.83 13.18 -22.96
N GLY A 46 -1.63 12.69 -23.29
CA GLY A 46 -0.50 13.56 -23.64
C GLY A 46 0.09 14.37 -22.48
N GLY A 47 -0.24 14.03 -21.24
CA GLY A 47 0.26 14.69 -20.03
C GLY A 47 -0.73 15.68 -19.39
N ALA A 48 -1.96 15.78 -19.90
CA ALA A 48 -2.97 16.68 -19.31
C ALA A 48 -3.46 16.20 -17.94
N SER A 49 -3.54 14.88 -17.72
CA SER A 49 -3.77 14.29 -16.40
C SER A 49 -2.99 12.98 -16.23
N TYR A 50 -2.63 12.67 -14.99
CA TYR A 50 -1.91 11.46 -14.61
C TYR A 50 -2.78 10.60 -13.69
N GLN A 51 -2.84 9.30 -14.00
CA GLN A 51 -3.54 8.26 -13.28
C GLN A 51 -2.51 7.38 -12.53
N GLY A 52 -2.75 7.12 -11.25
CA GLY A 52 -1.87 6.32 -10.40
C GLY A 52 -1.99 6.75 -8.93
N PRO A 53 -1.13 6.21 -8.04
CA PRO A 53 0.01 5.34 -8.33
C PRO A 53 -0.44 3.98 -8.87
N LYS A 54 0.32 3.42 -9.82
CA LYS A 54 0.04 2.11 -10.41
C LYS A 54 0.33 1.00 -9.40
N GLU A 55 -0.60 0.05 -9.31
CA GLU A 55 -0.55 -1.03 -8.31
C GLU A 55 0.17 -2.27 -8.85
N MET A 56 0.11 -2.49 -10.18
CA MET A 56 0.69 -3.66 -10.86
C MET A 56 2.14 -3.43 -11.26
N VAL A 57 2.95 -2.99 -10.31
CA VAL A 57 4.33 -2.55 -10.53
C VAL A 57 5.34 -3.37 -9.73
N ALA A 58 6.48 -3.67 -10.34
CA ALA A 58 7.58 -4.41 -9.75
C ALA A 58 8.95 -3.79 -10.13
N GLY A 59 10.00 -4.16 -9.41
CA GLY A 59 11.37 -3.65 -9.64
C GLY A 59 11.73 -2.51 -8.70
N ASP A 60 12.34 -1.45 -9.24
CA ASP A 60 12.79 -0.27 -8.51
C ASP A 60 11.63 0.69 -8.20
N VAL A 61 10.62 0.19 -7.49
CA VAL A 61 9.37 0.89 -7.17
C VAL A 61 8.95 0.56 -5.75
N GLY A 62 8.21 1.47 -5.10
CA GLY A 62 7.83 1.32 -3.70
C GLY A 62 8.89 1.86 -2.73
N PRO A 63 8.87 1.41 -1.46
CA PRO A 63 9.73 1.96 -0.41
C PRO A 63 11.18 1.44 -0.51
N GLY A 64 12.07 2.04 0.28
CA GLY A 64 13.44 1.55 0.42
C GLY A 64 14.36 1.83 -0.76
N GLN A 65 13.90 2.62 -1.73
CA GLN A 65 14.68 2.90 -2.94
C GLN A 65 15.80 3.89 -2.59
N VAL A 66 17.01 3.61 -3.07
CA VAL A 66 18.17 4.48 -2.91
C VAL A 66 18.49 5.18 -4.22
N GLY A 67 19.26 6.27 -4.15
CA GLY A 67 19.76 6.96 -5.33
C GLY A 67 20.55 6.04 -6.26
N GLY A 68 20.37 6.20 -7.57
CA GLY A 68 20.95 5.33 -8.58
C GLY A 68 20.54 5.73 -9.99
N GLN A 69 21.28 5.22 -10.98
CA GLN A 69 21.01 5.40 -12.40
C GLN A 69 20.37 4.14 -12.98
N ASP A 70 19.64 4.29 -14.10
CA ASP A 70 19.01 3.19 -14.84
C ASP A 70 18.04 2.32 -14.00
N LYS A 71 17.44 2.89 -12.95
CA LYS A 71 16.45 2.21 -12.12
C LYS A 71 15.22 1.88 -12.96
N CYS A 72 14.65 0.70 -12.79
CA CYS A 72 13.64 0.13 -13.67
C CYS A 72 12.36 -0.26 -12.92
N ILE A 73 11.25 0.34 -13.32
CA ILE A 73 9.90 -0.04 -12.90
C ILE A 73 9.27 -0.86 -14.01
N ARG A 74 8.93 -2.12 -13.74
CA ARG A 74 8.08 -2.93 -14.61
C ARG A 74 6.63 -2.71 -14.22
N TRP A 75 5.78 -2.36 -15.17
CA TRP A 75 4.35 -2.20 -15.01
C TRP A 75 3.58 -3.17 -15.91
N ALA A 76 2.70 -4.00 -15.34
CA ALA A 76 1.83 -4.90 -16.10
C ALA A 76 0.60 -4.16 -16.64
N ALA A 77 0.85 -3.20 -17.54
CA ALA A 77 -0.16 -2.27 -18.04
C ALA A 77 -1.41 -2.94 -18.62
N GLN A 78 -1.25 -4.07 -19.31
CA GLN A 78 -2.37 -4.76 -19.95
C GLN A 78 -3.32 -5.43 -18.96
N GLN A 79 -2.81 -5.83 -17.80
CA GLN A 79 -3.62 -6.39 -16.72
C GLN A 79 -4.31 -5.28 -15.92
N GLU A 80 -3.67 -4.10 -15.79
CA GLU A 80 -4.22 -3.00 -14.98
C GLU A 80 -5.21 -2.10 -15.74
N ILE A 81 -4.94 -1.78 -17.01
CA ILE A 81 -5.77 -0.85 -17.80
C ILE A 81 -6.19 -1.40 -19.17
N GLY A 82 -5.93 -2.68 -19.45
CA GLY A 82 -6.25 -3.29 -20.73
C GLY A 82 -5.37 -2.78 -21.87
N ARG A 83 -5.94 -2.58 -23.07
CA ARG A 83 -5.15 -2.24 -24.26
C ARG A 83 -4.65 -0.79 -24.23
N LEU A 84 -3.33 -0.63 -24.11
CA LEU A 84 -2.64 0.63 -24.43
C LEU A 84 -2.78 0.92 -25.94
N SER A 85 -3.80 1.69 -26.35
CA SER A 85 -4.02 2.06 -27.76
C SER A 85 -4.06 3.57 -28.01
N VAL A 86 -3.55 4.36 -27.07
CA VAL A 86 -3.50 5.82 -27.17
C VAL A 86 -2.11 6.27 -27.64
N ALA A 87 -2.09 7.20 -28.60
CA ALA A 87 -0.87 7.65 -29.27
C ALA A 87 0.03 8.55 -28.41
N GLU A 88 -0.46 9.05 -27.27
CA GLU A 88 0.27 10.00 -26.42
C GLU A 88 0.28 9.55 -24.96
N ILE A 89 0.99 8.45 -24.69
CA ILE A 89 1.21 7.97 -23.31
C ILE A 89 2.41 8.72 -22.72
N ARG A 90 2.25 9.28 -21.52
CA ARG A 90 3.37 9.80 -20.73
C ARG A 90 3.45 9.11 -19.39
N PHE A 91 4.67 8.97 -18.87
CA PHE A 91 4.91 8.40 -17.55
C PHE A 91 5.49 9.48 -16.65
N LYS A 92 5.03 9.49 -15.40
CA LYS A 92 5.58 10.32 -14.34
C LYS A 92 5.99 9.40 -13.20
N VAL A 93 7.27 9.40 -12.90
CA VAL A 93 7.77 8.75 -11.68
C VAL A 93 7.84 9.83 -10.61
N GLU A 94 7.06 9.67 -9.56
CA GLU A 94 7.16 10.53 -8.37
C GLU A 94 8.02 9.84 -7.33
N VAL A 95 8.94 10.60 -6.77
CA VAL A 95 9.79 10.13 -5.68
C VAL A 95 9.51 10.99 -4.47
N ARG A 96 9.21 10.34 -3.35
CA ARG A 96 9.05 10.99 -2.04
C ARG A 96 10.13 10.46 -1.13
N GLN A 97 10.88 11.34 -0.48
CA GLN A 97 11.84 10.91 0.53
C GLN A 97 11.08 10.19 1.65
N THR A 98 11.46 8.96 1.97
CA THR A 98 10.95 8.26 3.16
C THR A 98 11.61 8.78 4.44
N HIS A 99 12.14 10.00 4.43
CA HIS A 99 12.45 10.72 5.66
C HIS A 99 11.12 10.96 6.36
N SER A 100 10.84 10.10 7.34
CA SER A 100 9.91 10.31 8.44
C SER A 100 8.70 11.15 8.05
N LEU A 101 7.59 10.49 7.66
CA LEU A 101 6.32 11.07 8.08
C LEU A 101 6.48 11.48 9.53
N ASP A 102 6.09 12.71 9.85
CA ASP A 102 6.10 13.21 11.21
C ASP A 102 5.58 12.08 12.11
N PRO A 103 6.29 11.69 13.18
CA PRO A 103 5.83 10.63 14.08
C PRO A 103 4.37 10.80 14.49
N ASP A 104 3.89 12.04 14.58
CA ASP A 104 2.50 12.37 14.87
C ASP A 104 1.56 12.02 13.71
N VAL A 105 2.00 12.22 12.46
CA VAL A 105 1.28 11.80 11.24
C VAL A 105 1.30 10.29 11.11
N LEU A 106 2.44 9.65 11.38
CA LEU A 106 2.54 8.18 11.36
C LEU A 106 1.59 7.59 12.41
N ALA A 107 1.62 8.10 13.65
CA ALA A 107 0.74 7.70 14.73
C ALA A 107 -0.74 7.98 14.41
N ALA A 108 -1.06 9.08 13.75
CA ALA A 108 -2.42 9.38 13.32
C ALA A 108 -2.92 8.45 12.19
N LEU A 109 -2.01 8.00 11.31
CA LEU A 109 -2.35 7.11 10.20
C LEU A 109 -2.42 5.64 10.60
N THR A 110 -1.50 5.19 11.46
CA THR A 110 -1.43 3.80 11.93
C THR A 110 -2.32 3.57 13.15
N GLY A 111 -2.63 4.62 13.91
CA GLY A 111 -3.16 4.46 15.26
C GLY A 111 -2.13 3.81 16.20
N SER A 112 -2.59 3.45 17.39
CA SER A 112 -1.81 2.69 18.36
C SER A 112 -1.83 1.20 18.00
N PHE A 113 -0.66 0.62 17.77
CA PHE A 113 -0.50 -0.83 17.67
C PHE A 113 -0.12 -1.42 19.02
N VAL A 114 -0.73 -2.55 19.38
CA VAL A 114 -0.42 -3.33 20.57
C VAL A 114 0.26 -4.63 20.19
N LYS A 115 1.27 -5.02 20.97
CA LYS A 115 1.96 -6.29 20.79
C LYS A 115 1.12 -7.41 21.39
N VAL A 116 0.76 -8.39 20.57
CA VAL A 116 0.09 -9.62 20.99
C VAL A 116 1.14 -10.72 21.01
N GLU A 117 1.40 -11.29 22.19
CA GLU A 117 2.38 -12.37 22.33
C GLU A 117 1.82 -13.65 21.70
N GLY A 118 2.67 -14.33 20.94
CA GLY A 118 2.33 -15.59 20.31
C GLY A 118 2.00 -16.65 21.36
N GLY A 119 1.09 -17.54 21.02
CA GLY A 119 0.55 -18.52 21.93
C GLY A 119 -0.22 -19.60 21.20
N THR A 120 -0.57 -20.64 21.94
CA THR A 120 -1.49 -21.68 21.47
C THR A 120 -2.78 -21.54 22.25
N PHE A 121 -3.89 -21.42 21.53
CA PHE A 121 -5.22 -21.29 22.11
C PHE A 121 -6.20 -22.18 21.36
N VAL A 122 -7.38 -22.36 21.93
CA VAL A 122 -8.47 -23.10 21.30
C VAL A 122 -9.40 -22.05 20.70
N MET A 123 -9.51 -22.07 19.38
CA MET A 123 -10.45 -21.28 18.57
C MET A 123 -11.77 -22.03 18.45
N GLY A 124 -12.89 -21.30 18.48
CA GLY A 124 -14.24 -21.84 18.29
C GLY A 124 -15.14 -21.68 19.51
N ASP A 125 -16.39 -22.16 19.41
CA ASP A 125 -17.39 -21.95 20.46
C ASP A 125 -17.17 -22.87 21.67
N LEU A 126 -16.35 -22.40 22.61
CA LEU A 126 -16.08 -23.09 23.88
C LEU A 126 -17.28 -23.05 24.85
N PHE A 127 -18.23 -22.12 24.66
CA PHE A 127 -19.31 -21.84 25.62
C PHE A 127 -20.69 -22.33 25.16
N GLY A 128 -20.83 -22.78 23.92
CA GLY A 128 -22.05 -23.34 23.35
C GLY A 128 -23.16 -22.30 23.16
N ASP A 129 -22.81 -21.03 23.00
CA ASP A 129 -23.74 -19.92 22.79
C ASP A 129 -23.66 -19.28 21.38
N GLY A 130 -22.86 -19.88 20.49
CA GLY A 130 -22.70 -19.49 19.09
C GLY A 130 -23.83 -19.94 18.15
N LEU A 131 -23.71 -19.58 16.87
CA LEU A 131 -24.65 -19.99 15.82
C LEU A 131 -24.23 -21.35 15.23
N ASP A 132 -25.18 -22.11 14.67
CA ASP A 132 -24.92 -23.41 14.02
C ASP A 132 -23.76 -23.29 12.99
N GLY A 133 -22.56 -23.81 13.33
CA GLY A 133 -21.36 -23.72 12.50
C GLY A 133 -20.04 -23.54 13.27
N ASP A 134 -20.08 -22.96 14.48
CA ASP A 134 -18.89 -22.66 15.31
C ASP A 134 -18.48 -23.82 16.26
N GLU A 135 -19.03 -25.02 16.04
CA GLU A 135 -18.90 -26.19 16.94
C GLU A 135 -17.51 -26.88 16.89
N TYR A 136 -16.60 -26.46 16.01
CA TYR A 136 -15.28 -27.07 15.86
C TYR A 136 -14.24 -26.32 16.68
N LEU A 137 -13.83 -26.95 17.79
CA LEU A 137 -12.70 -26.50 18.61
C LEU A 137 -11.39 -26.88 17.93
N ASP A 138 -10.71 -25.91 17.34
CA ASP A 138 -9.39 -26.10 16.75
C ASP A 138 -8.31 -25.49 17.65
N THR A 139 -7.26 -26.27 17.92
CA THR A 139 -6.09 -25.76 18.65
C THR A 139 -5.16 -25.08 17.65
N ILE A 140 -5.04 -23.76 17.75
CA ILE A 140 -4.26 -22.95 16.82
C ILE A 140 -3.09 -22.31 17.56
N THR A 141 -1.94 -22.31 16.89
CA THR A 141 -0.74 -21.60 17.35
C THR A 141 -0.52 -20.38 16.46
N VAL A 142 -0.53 -19.19 17.07
CA VAL A 142 -0.17 -17.93 16.41
C VAL A 142 1.21 -17.46 16.89
N SER A 143 1.99 -16.87 15.99
CA SER A 143 3.26 -16.23 16.35
C SER A 143 3.01 -14.89 17.04
N THR A 144 4.01 -14.26 17.64
CA THR A 144 3.88 -12.89 18.15
C THR A 144 3.67 -11.91 16.99
N PHE A 145 2.67 -11.03 17.11
CA PHE A 145 2.35 -10.01 16.11
C PHE A 145 1.95 -8.67 16.75
N TRP A 146 1.71 -7.66 15.92
CA TRP A 146 1.18 -6.37 16.34
C TRP A 146 -0.20 -6.18 15.71
N LEU A 147 -1.16 -5.72 16.52
CA LEU A 147 -2.54 -5.46 16.06
C LEU A 147 -2.92 -4.02 16.37
N GLY A 148 -3.71 -3.39 15.49
CA GLY A 148 -4.28 -2.08 15.74
C GLY A 148 -5.19 -2.14 16.97
N ALA A 149 -4.95 -1.28 17.95
CA ALA A 149 -5.76 -1.22 19.17
C ALA A 149 -7.17 -0.67 18.93
N ASN A 150 -7.36 0.06 17.84
CA ASN A 150 -8.64 0.61 17.40
C ASN A 150 -8.83 0.32 15.91
N GLU A 151 -10.08 0.37 15.45
CA GLU A 151 -10.38 0.28 14.02
C GLU A 151 -9.78 1.47 13.25
N VAL A 152 -9.56 1.25 11.95
CA VAL A 152 -9.10 2.30 11.04
C VAL A 152 -10.14 3.41 11.00
N THR A 153 -9.71 4.65 11.20
CA THR A 153 -10.61 5.80 11.25
C THR A 153 -10.90 6.39 9.87
N TRP A 154 -11.96 7.20 9.78
CA TRP A 154 -12.23 8.04 8.61
C TRP A 154 -11.05 8.92 8.23
N ALA A 155 -10.31 9.47 9.19
CA ALA A 155 -9.17 10.34 8.93
C ALA A 155 -8.03 9.58 8.21
N SER A 156 -7.66 8.40 8.72
CA SER A 156 -6.60 7.57 8.15
C SER A 156 -6.98 7.09 6.74
N PHE A 157 -8.23 6.66 6.56
CA PHE A 157 -8.70 6.17 5.26
C PHE A 157 -8.89 7.30 4.24
N SER A 158 -9.30 8.49 4.67
CA SER A 158 -9.41 9.66 3.79
C SER A 158 -8.05 10.11 3.26
N ALA A 159 -6.99 9.99 4.07
CA ALA A 159 -5.63 10.24 3.63
C ALA A 159 -5.20 9.24 2.53
N PHE A 160 -5.58 7.97 2.67
CA PHE A 160 -5.39 6.95 1.63
C PHE A 160 -6.14 7.29 0.34
N CYS A 161 -7.44 7.61 0.41
CA CYS A 161 -8.23 8.02 -0.75
C CYS A 161 -7.63 9.24 -1.45
N GLY A 162 -7.23 10.27 -0.68
CA GLY A 162 -6.60 11.47 -1.22
C GLY A 162 -5.24 11.20 -1.87
N ALA A 163 -4.44 10.27 -1.32
CA ALA A 163 -3.14 9.90 -1.87
C ALA A 163 -3.22 9.02 -3.12
N THR A 164 -4.28 8.22 -3.26
CA THR A 164 -4.45 7.24 -4.34
C THR A 164 -5.43 7.68 -5.42
N GLY A 165 -6.21 8.74 -5.18
CA GLY A 165 -7.29 9.17 -6.06
C GLY A 165 -8.51 8.24 -6.02
N ARG A 166 -8.57 7.30 -5.06
CA ARG A 166 -9.76 6.47 -4.84
C ARG A 166 -10.91 7.31 -4.29
N ALA A 167 -12.14 6.93 -4.64
CA ALA A 167 -13.32 7.56 -4.09
C ALA A 167 -13.40 7.31 -2.57
N LEU A 168 -13.90 8.30 -1.84
CA LEU A 168 -14.28 8.09 -0.45
C LEU A 168 -15.50 7.15 -0.39
N PRO A 169 -15.55 6.22 0.58
CA PRO A 169 -16.73 5.40 0.79
C PRO A 169 -17.92 6.26 1.22
N GLU A 170 -19.13 5.73 1.03
CA GLU A 170 -20.37 6.46 1.36
C GLU A 170 -20.47 6.67 2.88
N GLU A 171 -20.65 7.92 3.29
CA GLU A 171 -20.83 8.28 4.70
C GLU A 171 -22.22 7.86 5.19
N THR A 172 -22.29 7.34 6.41
CA THR A 172 -23.53 6.82 7.02
C THR A 172 -24.36 7.90 7.74
N GLY A 173 -23.97 9.18 7.64
CA GLY A 173 -24.68 10.31 8.28
C GLY A 173 -24.38 10.51 9.77
N TRP A 174 -23.50 9.70 10.36
CA TRP A 174 -23.06 9.81 11.76
C TRP A 174 -21.84 10.72 11.96
N GLY A 175 -21.29 11.29 10.88
CA GLY A 175 -20.11 12.14 10.89
C GLY A 175 -18.80 11.36 10.71
N THR A 176 -17.82 11.98 10.05
CA THR A 176 -16.47 11.42 9.79
C THR A 176 -15.44 11.77 10.86
N GLY A 177 -15.86 11.90 12.13
CA GLY A 177 -14.99 12.25 13.26
C GLY A 177 -13.93 11.17 13.59
N PRO A 178 -13.58 10.91 14.86
CA PRO A 178 -12.69 9.80 15.22
C PRO A 178 -13.38 8.42 15.10
N HIS A 179 -14.37 8.30 14.21
CA HIS A 179 -15.16 7.10 14.02
C HIS A 179 -14.45 6.11 13.10
N PRO A 180 -14.69 4.80 13.28
CA PRO A 180 -14.27 3.78 12.33
C PRO A 180 -14.78 4.09 10.93
N ILE A 181 -13.93 3.84 9.94
CA ILE A 181 -14.35 3.83 8.54
C ILE A 181 -15.32 2.66 8.32
N VAL A 182 -16.36 2.91 7.55
CA VAL A 182 -17.38 1.92 7.19
C VAL A 182 -17.64 1.95 5.69
N ASN A 183 -18.41 0.99 5.17
CA ASN A 183 -18.72 0.86 3.74
C ASN A 183 -17.47 0.71 2.85
N VAL A 184 -16.43 0.06 3.39
CA VAL A 184 -15.21 -0.28 2.65
C VAL A 184 -15.28 -1.73 2.17
N SER A 185 -14.83 -1.98 0.94
CA SER A 185 -14.71 -3.35 0.45
C SER A 185 -13.47 -4.03 1.03
N TRP A 186 -13.45 -5.36 1.01
CA TRP A 186 -12.24 -6.12 1.37
C TRP A 186 -11.04 -5.73 0.49
N TYR A 187 -11.27 -5.49 -0.81
CA TYR A 187 -10.24 -5.02 -1.75
C TYR A 187 -9.67 -3.65 -1.37
N ASP A 188 -10.51 -2.74 -0.88
CA ASP A 188 -10.04 -1.45 -0.39
C ASP A 188 -9.23 -1.58 0.90
N ALA A 189 -9.62 -2.50 1.79
CA ALA A 189 -8.89 -2.77 3.02
C ALA A 189 -7.49 -3.32 2.75
N VAL A 190 -7.33 -4.29 1.84
CA VAL A 190 -6.01 -4.81 1.47
C VAL A 190 -5.17 -3.77 0.72
N ALA A 191 -5.79 -2.94 -0.12
CA ALA A 191 -5.11 -1.82 -0.78
C ALA A 191 -4.65 -0.77 0.24
N PHE A 192 -5.45 -0.48 1.26
CA PHE A 192 -5.08 0.39 2.38
C PHE A 192 -3.88 -0.17 3.16
N CYS A 193 -3.88 -1.47 3.50
CA CYS A 193 -2.73 -2.12 4.15
C CYS A 193 -1.44 -2.01 3.32
N ASN A 194 -1.54 -2.23 2.02
CA ASN A 194 -0.42 -2.06 1.10
C ASN A 194 0.06 -0.60 1.05
N TRP A 195 -0.87 0.35 0.97
CA TRP A 195 -0.55 1.77 0.99
C TRP A 195 0.11 2.19 2.31
N LEU A 196 -0.38 1.69 3.44
CA LEU A 196 0.20 1.98 4.76
C LEU A 196 1.62 1.40 4.87
N SER A 197 1.83 0.18 4.37
CA SER A 197 3.15 -0.47 4.32
C SER A 197 4.11 0.37 3.49
N ARG A 198 3.68 0.75 2.29
CA ARG A 198 4.41 1.64 1.38
C ARG A 198 4.78 2.96 2.05
N THR A 199 3.81 3.60 2.68
CA THR A 199 3.92 4.90 3.34
C THR A 199 4.85 4.88 4.57
N THR A 200 4.99 3.73 5.22
CA THR A 200 5.83 3.53 6.41
C THR A 200 7.17 2.85 6.12
N GLY A 201 7.49 2.61 4.84
CA GLY A 201 8.77 1.99 4.47
C GLY A 201 8.81 0.47 4.58
N LEU A 202 7.67 -0.20 4.77
CA LEU A 202 7.55 -1.65 4.89
C LEU A 202 7.20 -2.32 3.55
N THR A 203 7.51 -3.60 3.44
CA THR A 203 7.19 -4.40 2.24
C THR A 203 5.70 -4.74 2.24
N PRO A 204 4.92 -4.38 1.20
CA PRO A 204 3.51 -4.74 1.12
C PRO A 204 3.28 -6.25 1.19
N VAL A 205 2.27 -6.69 1.94
CA VAL A 205 1.94 -8.10 2.07
C VAL A 205 1.18 -8.60 0.85
N TYR A 206 0.31 -7.78 0.26
CA TYR A 206 -0.58 -8.24 -0.81
C TYR A 206 -0.04 -7.88 -2.19
N THR A 207 -0.11 -8.83 -3.13
CA THR A 207 -0.07 -8.55 -4.58
C THR A 207 -1.50 -8.62 -5.10
N ILE A 208 -1.95 -7.57 -5.77
CA ILE A 208 -3.33 -7.42 -6.25
C ILE A 208 -3.31 -7.46 -7.77
N GLU A 209 -3.79 -8.54 -8.35
CA GLU A 209 -3.87 -8.76 -9.80
C GLU A 209 -5.33 -8.84 -10.28
N GLY A 210 -5.92 -7.67 -10.59
CA GLY A 210 -7.35 -7.59 -10.90
C GLY A 210 -8.18 -7.94 -9.66
N GLU A 211 -8.96 -9.02 -9.75
CA GLU A 211 -9.72 -9.56 -8.60
C GLU A 211 -8.92 -10.59 -7.79
N VAL A 212 -7.73 -10.99 -8.25
CA VAL A 212 -6.90 -11.98 -7.56
C VAL A 212 -6.00 -11.27 -6.55
N VAL A 213 -6.06 -11.67 -5.28
CA VAL A 213 -5.18 -11.13 -4.23
C VAL A 213 -4.38 -12.27 -3.61
N THR A 214 -3.06 -12.15 -3.65
CA THR A 214 -2.13 -13.13 -3.05
C THR A 214 -1.31 -12.47 -1.95
N ALA A 215 -1.15 -13.15 -0.81
CA ALA A 215 -0.38 -12.66 0.33
C ALA A 215 1.02 -13.29 0.38
N ASP A 216 2.05 -12.45 0.51
CA ASP A 216 3.38 -12.85 0.95
C ASP A 216 3.47 -12.78 2.47
N TRP A 217 3.32 -13.93 3.12
CA TRP A 217 3.36 -14.06 4.59
C TRP A 217 4.74 -13.84 5.19
N GLN A 218 5.79 -13.69 4.37
CA GLN A 218 7.14 -13.33 4.83
C GLN A 218 7.38 -11.82 4.80
N ALA A 219 6.50 -11.05 4.17
CA ALA A 219 6.59 -9.59 4.14
C ALA A 219 6.35 -9.00 5.53
N ASN A 220 7.02 -7.88 5.80
CA ASN A 220 6.98 -7.18 7.09
C ASN A 220 5.97 -6.02 7.13
N GLY A 221 5.07 -5.92 6.15
CA GLY A 221 4.08 -4.86 6.04
C GLY A 221 2.82 -5.09 6.85
N TYR A 222 1.94 -4.09 6.81
CA TYR A 222 0.60 -4.19 7.35
C TYR A 222 -0.24 -5.13 6.49
N ARG A 223 -1.12 -5.85 7.18
CA ARG A 223 -2.12 -6.75 6.60
C ARG A 223 -3.33 -6.82 7.50
N LEU A 224 -4.40 -7.40 7.00
CA LEU A 224 -5.52 -7.82 7.84
C LEU A 224 -5.05 -8.96 8.76
N PRO A 225 -5.54 -9.01 10.02
CA PRO A 225 -5.35 -10.17 10.86
C PRO A 225 -6.02 -11.38 10.20
N THR A 226 -5.45 -12.56 10.41
CA THR A 226 -6.19 -13.80 10.19
C THR A 226 -7.30 -13.91 11.23
N GLU A 227 -8.30 -14.76 10.99
CA GLU A 227 -9.37 -15.03 11.96
C GLU A 227 -8.79 -15.43 13.33
N ALA A 228 -7.75 -16.28 13.33
CA ALA A 228 -7.06 -16.70 14.54
C ALA A 228 -6.19 -15.63 15.21
N GLU A 229 -5.88 -14.54 14.51
CA GLU A 229 -5.21 -13.40 15.13
C GLU A 229 -6.21 -12.37 15.64
N TRP A 230 -7.50 -12.51 15.30
CA TRP A 230 -8.56 -11.58 15.66
C TRP A 230 -9.37 -12.04 16.88
N GLU A 231 -9.58 -13.35 17.04
CA GLU A 231 -10.23 -13.99 18.20
C GLU A 231 -9.43 -13.83 19.51
#